data_AF-A0A8S7S707-F1
#
_entry.id   AF-A0A8S7S707-F1
#
_cell.length_a   1.000
_cell.length_b   1.000
_cell.length_c   1.000
_cell.angle_alpha   90.00
_cell.angle_beta   90.00
_cell.angle_gamma   90.00
#
_symmetry.space_group_name_H-M   'P 1'
#
loop_
_entity.id
_entity.type
_entity.pdbx_description
1 polymer ?
#
loop_
_entity_poly.entity_id
_entity_poly.type
_entity_poly.pdbx_seq_one_letter_code
_entity_poly.pdbx_strand_id
1 'polypeptide(L)'
;MVAEGILLEGKEWLITRCEKIYFDNLEKWFGHYCHIHCQVSLGRLINFPEQPEFSEEERKRFFAIYNGMAMDYVLVSKKNNKIVCVIELDD
;
A
#
# COMPACT_ATOMS: atom_id res chain seq x y z
N MET A 1 -23.04 -9.70 15.97
CA MET A 1 -23.20 -8.25 15.86
C MET A 1 -22.10 -7.74 14.95
N VAL A 2 -22.42 -7.47 13.68
CA VAL A 2 -21.45 -6.88 12.75
C VAL A 2 -21.44 -5.38 13.07
N ALA A 3 -20.30 -4.86 13.54
CA ALA A 3 -20.15 -3.44 13.76
C ALA A 3 -20.41 -2.73 12.43
N GLU A 4 -21.43 -1.86 12.39
CA GLU A 4 -21.71 -1.01 11.24
C GLU A 4 -20.46 -0.18 10.96
N GLY A 5 -19.79 -0.51 9.86
CA GLY A 5 -18.63 0.22 9.39
C GLY A 5 -19.01 1.65 8.98
N ILE A 6 -18.00 2.49 8.78
CA ILE A 6 -18.20 3.87 8.30
C ILE A 6 -18.77 3.82 6.88
N LEU A 7 -19.94 4.41 6.67
CA LEU A 7 -20.53 4.61 5.35
C LEU A 7 -19.89 5.85 4.70
N LEU A 8 -19.25 5.67 3.54
CA LEU A 8 -18.72 6.78 2.76
C LEU A 8 -19.83 7.34 1.87
N GLU A 9 -20.46 8.43 2.30
CA GLU A 9 -21.44 9.12 1.46
C GLU A 9 -20.76 9.83 0.30
N GLY A 10 -21.19 9.54 -0.94
CA GLY A 10 -20.75 10.26 -2.15
C GLY A 10 -19.41 9.79 -2.76
N LYS A 11 -18.69 8.86 -2.13
CA LYS A 11 -17.53 8.18 -2.72
C LYS A 11 -17.88 6.71 -2.98
N GLU A 12 -18.08 6.36 -4.25
CA GLU A 12 -18.21 4.95 -4.67
C GLU A 12 -16.90 4.17 -4.45
N TRP A 13 -15.76 4.87 -4.45
CA TRP A 13 -14.43 4.30 -4.32
C TRP A 13 -13.59 5.10 -3.34
N LEU A 14 -12.71 4.40 -2.60
CA LEU A 14 -11.75 5.01 -1.68
C LEU A 14 -10.64 5.80 -2.40
N ILE A 15 -10.43 5.51 -3.68
CA ILE A 15 -9.44 6.11 -4.56
C ILE A 15 -10.09 7.09 -5.55
N THR A 16 -9.31 8.02 -6.11
CA THR A 16 -9.76 8.96 -7.16
C THR A 16 -10.15 8.22 -8.44
N ARG A 17 -10.82 8.92 -9.36
CA ARG A 17 -11.23 8.35 -10.65
C ARG A 17 -10.03 7.92 -11.51
N CYS A 18 -8.97 8.72 -11.53
CA CYS A 18 -7.75 8.41 -12.29
C CYS A 18 -7.07 7.16 -11.71
N GLU A 19 -6.90 7.11 -10.39
CA GLU A 19 -6.42 5.94 -9.68
C GLU A 19 -7.29 4.70 -9.97
N LYS A 20 -8.62 4.83 -9.96
CA LYS A 20 -9.52 3.71 -10.25
C LYS A 20 -9.32 3.14 -11.66
N ILE A 21 -9.18 4.01 -12.66
CA ILE A 21 -8.91 3.58 -14.04
C ILE A 21 -7.56 2.86 -14.12
N TYR A 22 -6.55 3.37 -13.42
CA TYR A 22 -5.23 2.75 -13.38
C TYR A 22 -5.29 1.36 -12.71
N PHE A 23 -5.96 1.28 -11.55
CA PHE A 23 -6.21 0.03 -10.83
C PHE A 23 -6.90 -1.02 -11.72
N ASP A 24 -7.94 -0.63 -12.46
CA ASP A 24 -8.67 -1.55 -13.35
C ASP A 24 -7.78 -2.09 -14.47
N ASN A 25 -6.86 -1.27 -14.99
CA ASN A 25 -5.87 -1.72 -15.95
C ASN A 25 -4.87 -2.69 -15.33
N LEU A 26 -4.38 -2.41 -14.11
CA LEU A 26 -3.51 -3.33 -13.38
C LEU A 26 -4.19 -4.68 -13.13
N GLU A 27 -5.46 -4.67 -12.69
CA GLU A 27 -6.27 -5.88 -12.49
C GLU A 27 -6.39 -6.69 -13.78
N LYS A 28 -6.68 -6.01 -14.89
CA LYS A 28 -6.78 -6.65 -16.20
C LYS A 28 -5.45 -7.26 -16.67
N TRP A 29 -4.34 -6.57 -16.46
CA TRP A 29 -3.02 -7.02 -16.94
C TRP A 29 -2.37 -8.06 -16.05
N PHE A 30 -2.52 -7.92 -14.73
CA PHE A 30 -1.74 -8.66 -13.73
C PHE A 30 -2.60 -9.40 -12.70
N GLY A 31 -3.90 -9.12 -12.61
CA GLY A 31 -4.78 -9.68 -11.57
C GLY A 31 -4.87 -11.20 -11.58
N HIS A 32 -4.59 -11.87 -12.71
CA HIS A 32 -4.48 -13.33 -12.74
C HIS A 32 -3.27 -13.85 -11.92
N TYR A 33 -2.16 -13.10 -11.89
CA TYR A 33 -0.90 -13.52 -11.27
C TYR A 33 -0.59 -12.83 -9.94
N CYS A 34 -1.17 -11.66 -9.72
CA CYS A 34 -0.87 -10.79 -8.60
C CYS A 34 -2.15 -10.38 -7.85
N HIS A 35 -2.03 -10.22 -6.53
CA HIS A 35 -2.92 -9.35 -5.77
C HIS A 35 -2.46 -7.92 -5.97
N ILE A 36 -3.40 -7.01 -6.24
CA ILE A 36 -3.12 -5.59 -6.40
C ILE A 36 -3.74 -4.86 -5.21
N HIS A 37 -2.90 -4.20 -4.43
CA HIS A 37 -3.31 -3.43 -3.26
C HIS A 37 -3.11 -1.95 -3.56
N CYS A 38 -4.12 -1.12 -3.31
CA CYS A 38 -4.04 0.33 -3.45
C CYS A 38 -3.80 1.01 -2.11
N GLN A 39 -3.14 2.17 -2.11
CA GLN A 39 -2.88 3.03 -0.94
C GLN A 39 -2.27 2.26 0.24
N VAL A 40 -1.15 1.61 -0.03
CA VAL A 40 -0.51 0.72 0.94
C VAL A 40 0.50 1.49 1.77
N SER A 41 0.24 1.61 3.07
CA SER A 41 1.23 2.12 4.02
C SER A 41 2.50 1.27 4.00
N LEU A 42 3.64 1.92 3.77
CA LEU A 42 4.94 1.27 3.70
C LEU A 42 5.31 0.55 5.00
N GLY A 43 4.87 1.09 6.13
CA GLY A 43 5.04 0.48 7.46
C GLY A 43 4.46 -0.93 7.62
N ARG A 44 3.50 -1.31 6.76
CA ARG A 44 2.94 -2.67 6.74
C ARG A 44 3.70 -3.63 5.82
N LEU A 45 4.55 -3.12 4.93
CA LEU A 45 5.23 -3.92 3.92
C LEU A 45 6.62 -4.39 4.36
N ILE A 46 7.26 -3.65 5.25
CA ILE A 46 8.66 -3.90 5.62
C ILE A 46 8.79 -4.12 7.12
N ASN A 47 9.35 -5.27 7.49
CA ASN A 47 9.98 -5.43 8.79
C ASN A 47 11.36 -4.77 8.72
N PHE A 48 11.47 -3.57 9.28
CA PHE A 48 12.74 -2.85 9.29
C PHE A 48 13.68 -3.53 10.30
N PRO A 49 14.84 -4.06 9.88
CA PRO A 49 15.78 -4.72 10.78
C PRO A 49 16.42 -3.70 11.73
N GLU A 50 16.88 -4.16 12.90
CA GLU A 50 17.65 -3.30 13.79
C GLU A 50 18.97 -2.90 13.11
N GLN A 51 19.24 -1.59 13.06
CA GLN A 51 20.46 -1.02 12.51
C GLN A 51 21.29 -0.45 13.68
N PRO A 52 22.46 -1.04 13.98
CA PRO A 52 23.28 -0.64 15.13
C PRO A 52 23.85 0.77 15.02
N GLU A 53 23.85 1.36 13.82
CA GLU A 53 24.32 2.73 13.55
C GLU A 53 23.29 3.81 13.91
N PHE A 54 22.03 3.43 14.17
CA PHE A 54 20.97 4.38 14.49
C PHE A 54 20.76 4.47 16.00
N SER A 55 20.68 5.68 16.53
CA SER A 55 20.17 5.90 17.89
C SER A 55 18.68 5.51 18.00
N GLU A 56 18.20 5.26 19.22
CA GLU A 56 16.77 4.97 19.44
C GLU A 56 15.85 6.09 18.94
N GLU A 57 16.27 7.36 19.08
CA GLU A 57 15.49 8.50 18.63
C GLU A 57 15.41 8.58 17.10
N GLU A 58 16.53 8.38 16.41
CA GLU A 58 16.58 8.34 14.94
C GLU A 58 15.73 7.20 14.40
N ARG A 59 15.80 6.03 15.05
CA ARG A 59 14.92 4.90 14.73
C ARG A 59 13.45 5.29 14.86
N LYS A 60 13.04 5.87 15.99
CA LYS A 60 11.64 6.31 16.20
C LYS A 60 11.18 7.33 15.16
N ARG A 61 12.02 8.32 14.83
CA ARG A 61 11.70 9.33 13.81
C ARG A 61 11.57 8.71 12.42
N PHE A 62 12.50 7.82 12.05
CA PHE A 62 12.46 7.12 10.78
C PHE A 62 11.18 6.28 10.65
N PHE A 63 10.85 5.47 11.67
CA PHE A 63 9.61 4.70 11.68
C PHE A 63 8.35 5.58 11.60
N ALA A 64 8.33 6.73 12.28
CA ALA A 64 7.19 7.65 12.22
C ALA A 64 6.98 8.20 10.81
N ILE A 65 8.05 8.62 10.13
CA ILE A 65 8.01 9.12 8.75
C ILE A 65 7.58 7.98 7.82
N TYR A 66 8.25 6.83 7.91
CA TYR A 66 8.04 5.69 7.03
C TYR A 66 6.63 5.09 7.16
N ASN A 67 6.07 5.02 8.37
CA ASN A 67 4.69 4.60 8.59
C ASN A 67 3.68 5.59 8.01
N GLY A 68 4.04 6.88 7.95
CA GLY A 68 3.24 7.93 7.34
C GLY A 68 3.27 7.93 5.81
N MET A 69 4.20 7.20 5.18
CA MET A 69 4.27 7.05 3.73
C MET A 69 3.31 5.94 3.27
N ALA A 70 2.61 6.22 2.16
CA ALA A 70 1.78 5.26 1.46
C ALA A 70 2.23 5.20 0.01
N MET A 71 2.22 4.01 -0.57
CA MET A 71 2.42 3.83 -2.00
C MET A 71 1.08 3.67 -2.69
N ASP A 72 0.96 4.19 -3.91
CA ASP A 72 -0.31 4.12 -4.65
C ASP A 72 -0.73 2.68 -4.95
N TYR A 73 0.19 1.85 -5.44
CA TYR A 73 -0.08 0.43 -5.68
C TYR A 73 1.07 -0.50 -5.31
N VAL A 74 0.71 -1.70 -4.82
CA VAL A 74 1.63 -2.80 -4.57
C VAL A 74 1.09 -4.07 -5.21
N LEU A 75 1.90 -4.69 -6.06
CA LEU A 75 1.60 -5.96 -6.71
C LEU A 75 2.32 -7.07 -5.95
N VAL A 76 1.54 -8.01 -5.41
CA VAL A 76 2.04 -9.17 -4.66
C VAL A 76 1.74 -10.44 -5.44
N SER A 77 2.75 -11.26 -5.72
CA SER A 77 2.56 -12.50 -6.47
C SER A 77 1.66 -13.47 -5.71
N LYS A 78 0.60 -13.97 -6.36
CA LYS A 78 -0.26 -15.02 -5.81
C LYS A 78 0.47 -16.34 -5.58
N LYS A 79 1.59 -16.57 -6.30
CA LYS A 79 2.34 -17.84 -6.24
C LYS A 79 3.15 -17.98 -4.95
N ASN A 80 3.79 -16.90 -4.51
CA ASN A 80 4.76 -16.94 -3.41
C ASN A 80 4.59 -15.81 -2.39
N ASN A 81 3.53 -15.01 -2.52
CA ASN A 81 3.19 -13.88 -1.67
C ASN A 81 4.30 -12.83 -1.52
N LYS A 82 5.23 -12.77 -2.49
CA LYS A 82 6.30 -11.76 -2.52
C LYS A 82 5.84 -10.53 -3.28
N ILE A 83 6.26 -9.35 -2.81
CA ILE A 83 6.12 -8.10 -3.56
C ILE A 83 6.90 -8.24 -4.87
N VAL A 84 6.23 -8.00 -5.99
CA VAL A 84 6.80 -8.05 -7.34
C VAL A 84 7.09 -6.64 -7.85
N CYS A 85 6.18 -5.71 -7.54
CA CYS A 85 6.28 -4.33 -7.99
C CYS A 85 5.59 -3.40 -6.99
N VAL A 86 6.13 -2.19 -6.86
CA VAL A 86 5.55 -1.08 -6.12
C VAL A 86 5.49 0.09 -7.10
N ILE A 87 4.35 0.76 -7.17
CA ILE A 87 4.07 1.84 -8.11
C ILE A 87 3.65 3.07 -7.30
N GLU A 88 4.32 4.17 -7.60
CA GLU A 88 3.89 5.52 -7.24
C GLU A 88 3.51 6.24 -8.54
N LEU A 89 2.36 6.88 -8.56
CA LEU A 89 1.95 7.73 -9.65
C LEU A 89 2.53 9.14 -9.44
N ASP A 90 3.08 9.72 -10.50
CA ASP A 90 3.43 11.13 -10.48
C ASP A 90 2.13 11.95 -10.57
N ASP A 91 1.88 12.79 -9.55
CA ASP A 91 0.79 13.79 -9.53
C ASP A 91 1.05 14.97 -10.47
#